data_AF-A0A9E4A4Z2-F1
#
_entry.id   AF-A0A9E4A4Z2-F1
#
_cell.length_a   1.000
_cell.length_b   1.000
_cell.length_c   1.000
_cell.angle_alpha   90.00
_cell.angle_beta   90.00
_cell.angle_gamma   90.00
#
_symmetry.space_group_name_H-M   'P 1'
#
loop_
_entity.id
_entity.type
_entity.pdbx_description
1 polymer ?
#
loop_
_entity_poly.entity_id
_entity_poly.type
_entity_poly.pdbx_seq_one_letter_code
_entity_poly.pdbx_strand_id
1 'polypeptide(L)'
;MATQYHFLASCKKITDTEWTMEMQADSRDVPMSIVHPDSETDEVLTTNPITRTIAEVKVMTNYLRQLNRHSGRGAVGHNDSVIRNIRQRLSQLQLGQQITVKISYFKHKGLRSGLYEINSLGVSPPINRGRPLTATLSQEQKARVPQVLVDAVTSLENHVDTLQRELHAAQRILREYGAQLETQEKQIQQLSVENNQLGESSESQTTPTQSSNSHLQEAATSQSDSPTEETDEEDINTETQSLFQQFMKSSRSS
;
A
#
# COMPACT_ATOMS: atom_id res chain seq x y z
N MET A 1 19.97 -26.58 12.46
CA MET A 1 18.58 -26.11 12.31
C MET A 1 18.45 -25.46 10.95
N ALA A 2 17.57 -25.99 10.10
CA ALA A 2 17.18 -25.34 8.87
C ALA A 2 16.14 -24.28 9.22
N THR A 3 16.30 -23.05 8.75
CA THR A 3 15.31 -22.00 8.97
C THR A 3 14.31 -22.05 7.84
N GLN A 4 13.02 -22.06 8.17
CA GLN A 4 11.93 -22.17 7.20
C GLN A 4 10.93 -21.05 7.44
N TYR A 5 10.54 -20.38 6.35
CA TYR A 5 9.53 -19.31 6.37
C TYR A 5 8.45 -19.59 5.34
N HIS A 6 7.22 -19.18 5.66
CA HIS A 6 6.05 -19.33 4.82
C HIS A 6 5.28 -18.03 4.75
N PHE A 7 4.94 -17.64 3.53
CA PHE A 7 4.10 -16.49 3.28
C PHE A 7 3.24 -16.73 2.04
N LEU A 8 2.18 -15.94 1.94
CA LEU A 8 1.23 -15.98 0.85
C LEU A 8 1.41 -14.72 0.01
N ALA A 9 1.29 -14.88 -1.29
CA ALA A 9 1.13 -13.79 -2.23
C ALA A 9 -0.14 -14.04 -3.04
N SER A 10 -1.00 -13.04 -3.12
CA SER A 10 -2.26 -13.14 -3.81
C SER A 10 -2.41 -12.00 -4.81
N CYS A 11 -3.14 -12.25 -5.89
CA CYS A 11 -3.39 -11.27 -6.94
C CYS A 11 -4.86 -11.32 -7.34
N LYS A 12 -5.54 -10.18 -7.23
CA LYS A 12 -6.99 -10.03 -7.44
C LYS A 12 -7.26 -9.05 -8.57
N LYS A 13 -8.19 -9.40 -9.46
CA LYS A 13 -8.69 -8.47 -10.47
C LYS A 13 -9.76 -7.57 -9.85
N ILE A 14 -9.50 -6.26 -9.74
CA ILE A 14 -10.48 -5.30 -9.22
C ILE A 14 -11.33 -4.75 -10.36
N THR A 15 -10.66 -4.25 -11.40
CA THR A 15 -11.27 -3.69 -12.61
C THR A 15 -10.61 -4.31 -13.84
N ASP A 16 -10.97 -3.88 -15.06
CA ASP A 16 -10.33 -4.38 -16.27
C ASP A 16 -8.87 -3.94 -16.41
N THR A 17 -8.49 -2.83 -15.77
CA THR A 17 -7.15 -2.25 -15.83
C THR A 17 -6.42 -2.26 -14.50
N GLU A 18 -7.11 -2.54 -13.38
CA GLU A 18 -6.52 -2.49 -12.05
C GLU A 18 -6.57 -3.84 -11.34
N TRP A 19 -5.46 -4.15 -10.71
CA TRP A 19 -5.24 -5.36 -9.95
C TRP A 19 -4.75 -4.99 -8.55
N THR A 20 -5.04 -5.84 -7.58
CA THR A 20 -4.41 -5.77 -6.27
C THR A 20 -3.48 -6.94 -6.10
N MET A 21 -2.29 -6.67 -5.57
CA MET A 21 -1.39 -7.69 -5.08
C MET A 21 -1.27 -7.55 -3.57
N GLU A 22 -1.44 -8.66 -2.86
CA GLU A 22 -1.42 -8.71 -1.41
C GLU A 22 -0.42 -9.76 -0.95
N MET A 23 0.32 -9.46 0.11
CA MET A 23 1.29 -10.37 0.71
C MET A 23 1.08 -10.43 2.21
N GLN A 24 1.17 -11.62 2.80
CA GLN A 24 1.04 -11.83 4.24
C GLN A 24 1.82 -13.05 4.70
N ALA A 25 2.30 -13.04 5.93
CA ALA A 25 2.89 -14.22 6.53
C ALA A 25 1.82 -15.30 6.81
N ASP A 26 2.18 -16.57 6.67
CA ASP A 26 1.26 -17.70 6.90
C ASP A 26 0.99 -17.89 8.40
N SER A 27 2.04 -17.78 9.23
CA SER A 27 1.92 -18.04 10.67
C SER A 27 2.93 -17.32 11.56
N ARG A 28 4.03 -16.81 11.01
CA ARG A 28 5.13 -16.17 11.75
C ARG A 28 5.74 -15.07 10.92
N ASP A 29 6.23 -14.05 11.58
CA ASP A 29 6.91 -12.94 10.93
C ASP A 29 8.03 -13.44 10.01
N VAL A 30 8.02 -12.94 8.77
CA VAL A 30 8.98 -13.29 7.73
C VAL A 30 9.84 -12.07 7.45
N PRO A 31 11.18 -12.15 7.60
CA PRO A 31 12.07 -11.06 7.23
C PRO A 31 11.83 -10.55 5.81
N MET A 32 11.79 -9.23 5.62
CA MET A 32 11.58 -8.64 4.29
C MET A 32 12.70 -8.99 3.31
N SER A 33 13.92 -9.28 3.78
CA SER A 33 15.01 -9.84 2.95
C SER A 33 14.71 -11.22 2.35
N ILE A 34 13.67 -11.92 2.83
CA ILE A 34 13.18 -13.18 2.25
C ILE A 34 11.98 -12.93 1.32
N VAL A 35 11.13 -11.95 1.66
CA VAL A 35 9.98 -11.59 0.81
C VAL A 35 10.43 -10.81 -0.43
N HIS A 36 11.47 -9.99 -0.28
CA HIS A 36 12.15 -9.17 -1.28
C HIS A 36 13.66 -9.35 -1.11
N PRO A 37 14.29 -10.30 -1.85
CA PRO A 37 15.72 -10.60 -1.72
C PRO A 37 16.66 -9.39 -1.95
N ASP A 38 16.18 -8.39 -2.69
CA ASP A 38 16.93 -7.17 -3.00
C ASP A 38 16.62 -6.02 -1.99
N SER A 39 15.80 -6.26 -0.97
CA SER A 39 15.47 -5.27 0.06
C SER A 39 16.50 -5.30 1.20
N GLU A 40 17.06 -4.13 1.52
CA GLU A 40 17.97 -3.94 2.65
C GLU A 40 17.24 -3.57 3.96
N THR A 41 15.90 -3.64 3.95
CA THR A 41 15.06 -3.31 5.10
C THR A 41 15.09 -4.41 6.17
N ASP A 42 15.26 -4.01 7.43
CA ASP A 42 15.09 -4.89 8.61
C ASP A 42 13.61 -5.15 8.97
N GLU A 43 12.68 -4.69 8.15
CA GLU A 43 11.25 -4.91 8.33
C GLU A 43 10.86 -6.39 8.22
N VAL A 44 9.70 -6.71 8.78
CA VAL A 44 9.14 -8.07 8.75
C VAL A 44 7.73 -8.05 8.18
N LEU A 45 7.45 -9.00 7.30
CA LEU A 45 6.10 -9.31 6.86
C LEU A 45 5.39 -10.06 7.98
N THR A 46 4.29 -9.49 8.47
CA THR A 46 3.47 -10.07 9.54
C THR A 46 2.27 -10.82 8.98
N THR A 47 1.42 -11.37 9.85
CA THR A 47 0.14 -11.98 9.46
C THR A 47 -0.88 -10.96 8.96
N ASN A 48 -0.65 -9.66 9.18
CA ASN A 48 -1.48 -8.62 8.61
C ASN A 48 -1.10 -8.40 7.13
N PRO A 49 -2.07 -8.46 6.21
CA PRO A 49 -1.78 -8.32 4.79
C PRO A 49 -1.30 -6.92 4.43
N ILE A 50 -0.24 -6.88 3.62
CA ILE A 50 0.22 -5.69 2.93
C ILE A 50 -0.34 -5.73 1.52
N THR A 51 -1.15 -4.73 1.17
CA THR A 51 -1.87 -4.67 -0.09
C THR A 51 -1.39 -3.49 -0.92
N ARG A 52 -1.16 -3.74 -2.21
CA ARG A 52 -0.78 -2.71 -3.20
C ARG A 52 -1.61 -2.84 -4.47
N THR A 53 -1.96 -1.70 -5.05
CA THR A 53 -2.55 -1.65 -6.39
C THR A 53 -1.44 -1.78 -7.43
N ILE A 54 -1.66 -2.60 -8.44
CA ILE A 54 -0.74 -2.81 -9.56
C ILE A 54 -1.48 -2.61 -10.89
N ALA A 55 -0.82 -1.98 -11.85
CA ALA A 55 -1.38 -1.72 -13.17
C ALA A 55 -1.37 -2.95 -14.09
N GLU A 56 -0.40 -3.87 -13.90
CA GLU A 56 -0.23 -5.02 -14.78
C GLU A 56 -0.13 -6.34 -14.02
N VAL A 57 -0.77 -7.37 -14.57
CA VAL A 57 -0.63 -8.78 -14.17
C VAL A 57 0.83 -9.24 -14.13
N LYS A 58 1.68 -8.68 -15.00
CA LYS A 58 3.09 -9.06 -15.09
C LYS A 58 3.85 -8.82 -13.79
N VAL A 59 3.42 -7.86 -12.97
CA VAL A 59 4.08 -7.54 -11.69
C VAL A 59 4.12 -8.78 -10.78
N MET A 60 3.01 -9.51 -10.65
CA MET A 60 2.96 -10.76 -9.87
C MET A 60 3.93 -11.82 -10.45
N THR A 61 3.95 -11.98 -11.77
CA THR A 61 4.81 -13.00 -12.39
C THR A 61 6.31 -12.64 -12.32
N ASN A 62 6.64 -11.34 -12.40
CA ASN A 62 8.00 -10.84 -12.26
C ASN A 62 8.50 -11.02 -10.83
N TYR A 63 7.63 -10.75 -9.85
CA TYR A 63 7.90 -11.00 -8.45
C TYR A 63 8.23 -12.46 -8.18
N LEU A 64 7.37 -13.40 -8.60
CA LEU A 64 7.65 -14.83 -8.41
C LEU A 64 8.93 -15.30 -9.12
N ARG A 65 9.23 -14.72 -10.29
CA ARG A 65 10.49 -14.99 -11.01
C ARG A 65 11.70 -14.48 -10.25
N GLN A 66 11.61 -13.32 -9.62
CA GLN A 66 12.68 -12.75 -8.80
C GLN A 66 13.04 -13.69 -7.65
N LEU A 67 12.04 -14.24 -6.96
CA LEU A 67 12.26 -15.27 -5.94
C LEU A 67 12.91 -16.55 -6.50
N ASN A 68 12.57 -16.91 -7.75
CA ASN A 68 13.13 -18.09 -8.42
C ASN A 68 14.53 -17.88 -9.05
N ARG A 69 15.15 -16.69 -8.93
CA ARG A 69 16.43 -16.37 -9.61
C ARG A 69 17.64 -17.20 -9.15
N HIS A 70 17.58 -17.83 -7.98
CA HIS A 70 18.74 -18.51 -7.38
C HIS A 70 18.85 -20.01 -7.66
N SER A 71 17.94 -20.62 -8.41
CA SER A 71 18.10 -22.00 -8.86
C SER A 71 19.07 -22.06 -10.04
N GLY A 72 20.37 -22.21 -9.76
CA GLY A 72 21.46 -22.29 -10.74
C GLY A 72 21.44 -23.54 -11.64
N ARG A 73 20.30 -23.94 -12.22
CA ARG A 73 20.24 -25.01 -13.24
C ARG A 73 19.27 -24.64 -14.35
N GLY A 74 19.78 -24.58 -15.58
CA GLY A 74 19.06 -24.28 -16.81
C GLY A 74 18.06 -25.35 -17.26
N ALA A 75 17.32 -25.96 -16.33
CA ALA A 75 16.16 -26.79 -16.61
C ALA A 75 14.91 -26.07 -16.09
N VAL A 76 13.83 -26.10 -16.87
CA VAL A 76 12.50 -25.59 -16.47
C VAL A 76 12.11 -26.31 -15.17
N GLY A 77 12.24 -25.62 -14.04
CA GLY A 77 12.01 -26.20 -12.73
C GLY A 77 10.51 -26.33 -12.44
N HIS A 78 10.17 -27.03 -11.35
CA HIS A 78 8.80 -27.07 -10.83
C HIS A 78 8.21 -25.65 -10.70
N ASN A 79 8.96 -24.73 -10.10
CA ASN A 79 8.57 -23.33 -9.93
C ASN A 79 8.28 -22.63 -11.27
N ASP A 80 9.08 -22.86 -12.32
CA ASP A 80 8.83 -22.24 -13.63
C ASP A 80 7.52 -22.71 -14.25
N SER A 81 7.20 -23.99 -14.07
CA SER A 81 5.93 -24.57 -14.51
C SER A 81 4.75 -23.96 -13.75
N VAL A 82 4.88 -23.78 -12.44
CA VAL A 82 3.87 -23.13 -11.59
C VAL A 82 3.69 -21.66 -11.96
N ILE A 83 4.78 -20.90 -12.12
CA ILE A 83 4.73 -19.48 -12.53
C ILE A 83 4.09 -19.33 -13.91
N ARG A 84 4.39 -20.22 -14.86
CA ARG A 84 3.76 -20.24 -16.19
C ARG A 84 2.25 -20.48 -16.09
N ASN A 85 1.82 -21.43 -15.26
CA ASN A 85 0.40 -21.72 -15.03
C ASN A 85 -0.31 -20.53 -14.39
N ILE A 86 0.29 -19.93 -13.35
CA ILE A 86 -0.24 -18.71 -12.71
C ILE A 86 -0.40 -17.60 -13.73
N ARG A 87 0.59 -17.34 -14.58
CA ARG A 87 0.50 -16.33 -15.65
C ARG A 87 -0.69 -16.56 -16.57
N GLN A 88 -0.90 -17.79 -17.02
CA GLN A 88 -2.04 -18.15 -17.88
C GLN A 88 -3.37 -17.92 -17.16
N ARG A 89 -3.49 -18.36 -15.91
CA ARG A 89 -4.72 -18.19 -15.13
C ARG A 89 -5.01 -16.74 -14.78
N LEU A 90 -3.98 -15.92 -14.51
CA LEU A 90 -4.18 -14.51 -14.22
C LEU A 90 -4.85 -13.79 -15.40
N SER A 91 -4.49 -14.12 -16.64
CA SER A 91 -5.15 -13.54 -17.83
C SER A 91 -6.62 -13.98 -18.02
N GLN A 92 -7.05 -15.02 -17.31
CA GLN A 92 -8.41 -15.58 -17.39
C GLN A 92 -9.27 -15.22 -16.17
N LEU A 93 -8.73 -14.45 -15.21
CA LEU A 93 -9.46 -14.06 -14.02
C LEU A 93 -10.64 -13.14 -14.35
N GLN A 94 -11.80 -13.47 -13.78
CA GLN A 94 -12.97 -12.59 -13.79
C GLN A 94 -12.86 -11.51 -12.72
N LEU A 95 -13.63 -10.43 -12.86
CA LEU A 95 -13.67 -9.36 -11.86
C LEU A 95 -14.02 -9.92 -10.47
N GLY A 96 -13.25 -9.50 -9.47
CA GLY A 96 -13.37 -9.93 -8.09
C GLY A 96 -12.70 -11.27 -7.77
N GLN A 97 -12.34 -12.09 -8.77
CA GLN A 97 -11.59 -13.33 -8.53
C GLN A 97 -10.14 -13.05 -8.15
N GLN A 98 -9.55 -13.97 -7.41
CA GLN A 98 -8.18 -13.87 -6.90
C GLN A 98 -7.44 -15.19 -7.07
N ILE A 99 -6.15 -15.13 -7.37
CA ILE A 99 -5.24 -16.27 -7.30
C ILE A 99 -4.37 -16.11 -6.08
N THR A 100 -4.25 -17.17 -5.29
CA THR A 100 -3.36 -17.20 -4.12
C THR A 100 -2.23 -18.20 -4.35
N VAL A 101 -1.03 -17.82 -3.93
CA VAL A 101 0.19 -18.58 -4.07
C VAL A 101 0.83 -18.70 -2.69
N LYS A 102 1.18 -19.92 -2.29
CA LYS A 102 1.98 -20.20 -1.11
C LYS A 102 3.45 -20.24 -1.50
N ILE A 103 4.27 -19.50 -0.77
CA ILE A 103 5.71 -19.41 -1.00
C ILE A 103 6.40 -19.89 0.27
N SER A 104 7.31 -20.85 0.09
CA SER A 104 8.09 -21.43 1.18
C SER A 104 9.57 -21.19 0.93
N TYR A 105 10.28 -20.68 1.92
CA TYR A 105 11.72 -20.46 1.86
C TYR A 105 12.44 -21.40 2.81
N PHE A 106 13.46 -22.09 2.31
CA PHE A 106 14.25 -23.07 3.04
C PHE A 106 15.73 -22.64 3.07
N LYS A 107 16.23 -22.31 4.26
CA LYS A 107 17.66 -22.02 4.48
C LYS A 107 18.38 -23.28 4.96
N HIS A 108 19.15 -23.91 4.07
CA HIS A 108 20.02 -25.02 4.43
C HIS A 108 21.43 -24.56 4.79
N LYS A 109 22.01 -25.18 5.82
CA LYS A 109 23.44 -25.03 6.14
C LYS A 109 24.25 -25.65 4.99
N GLY A 110 24.86 -24.81 4.15
CA GLY A 110 25.71 -25.24 3.03
C GLY A 110 25.36 -24.64 1.67
N LEU A 111 24.16 -24.06 1.52
CA LEU A 111 23.83 -23.25 0.35
C LEU A 111 24.15 -21.78 0.64
N ARG A 112 24.74 -21.07 -0.33
CA ARG A 112 25.01 -19.62 -0.23
C ARG A 112 23.72 -18.80 -0.18
N SER A 113 22.63 -19.33 -0.72
CA SER A 113 21.28 -18.76 -0.71
C SER A 113 20.26 -19.85 -0.37
N GLY A 114 19.18 -19.49 0.32
CA GLY A 114 18.09 -20.43 0.55
C GLY A 114 17.29 -20.70 -0.73
N LEU A 115 16.44 -21.72 -0.68
CA LEU A 115 15.63 -22.18 -1.80
C LEU A 115 14.17 -21.76 -1.62
N TYR A 116 13.56 -21.24 -2.68
CA TYR A 116 12.12 -20.94 -2.72
C TYR A 116 11.35 -22.07 -3.39
N GLU A 117 10.23 -22.46 -2.78
CA GLU A 117 9.23 -23.35 -3.35
C GLU A 117 7.91 -22.58 -3.52
N ILE A 118 7.34 -22.64 -4.72
CA ILE A 118 6.16 -21.85 -5.09
C ILE A 118 5.02 -22.81 -5.43
N ASN A 119 3.93 -22.74 -4.66
CA ASN A 119 2.75 -23.59 -4.82
C ASN A 119 1.51 -22.74 -5.09
N SER A 120 0.79 -23.01 -6.18
CA SER A 120 -0.50 -22.33 -6.46
C SER A 120 -1.61 -22.96 -5.64
N LEU A 121 -2.33 -22.15 -4.85
CA LEU A 121 -3.48 -22.61 -4.06
C LEU A 121 -4.81 -22.60 -4.84
N GLY A 122 -4.79 -22.09 -6.08
CA GLY A 122 -5.95 -22.02 -6.96
C GLY A 122 -6.54 -20.62 -7.11
N VAL A 123 -7.68 -20.57 -7.79
CA VAL A 123 -8.48 -19.36 -7.98
C VAL A 123 -9.58 -19.37 -6.92
N SER A 124 -9.62 -18.36 -6.07
CA SER A 124 -10.76 -18.13 -5.19
C SER A 124 -11.87 -17.40 -5.97
N PRO A 125 -13.14 -17.81 -5.78
CA PRO A 125 -14.27 -17.14 -6.41
C PRO A 125 -14.32 -15.68 -5.99
N PRO A 126 -14.97 -14.80 -6.76
CA PRO A 126 -15.20 -13.45 -6.29
C PRO A 126 -15.96 -13.58 -4.97
N ILE A 127 -15.42 -13.01 -3.90
CA ILE A 127 -16.12 -12.93 -2.63
C ILE A 127 -17.30 -12.00 -2.87
N ASN A 128 -18.39 -12.59 -3.36
CA ASN A 128 -19.63 -11.91 -3.69
C ASN A 128 -20.37 -11.78 -2.36
N ARG A 129 -20.00 -10.75 -1.61
CA ARG A 129 -20.49 -10.48 -0.25
C ARG A 129 -22.00 -10.22 -0.18
N GLY A 130 -22.73 -10.28 -1.30
CA GLY A 130 -24.18 -10.09 -1.39
C GLY A 130 -24.98 -11.30 -1.90
N ARG A 131 -24.40 -12.52 -2.00
CA ARG A 131 -25.16 -13.72 -2.39
C ARG A 131 -25.36 -14.63 -1.17
N PRO A 132 -26.60 -14.81 -0.67
CA PRO A 132 -26.86 -15.71 0.46
C PRO A 132 -26.51 -17.16 0.08
N LEU A 133 -25.79 -17.87 0.95
CA LEU A 133 -25.27 -19.23 0.73
C LEU A 133 -26.39 -20.28 0.70
N THR A 134 -27.58 -19.90 1.13
CA THR A 134 -28.80 -20.72 1.09
C THR A 134 -29.28 -21.06 -0.32
N ALA A 135 -28.81 -20.34 -1.35
CA ALA A 135 -29.20 -20.57 -2.76
C ALA A 135 -28.40 -21.67 -3.49
N THR A 136 -27.35 -22.23 -2.88
CA THR A 136 -26.47 -23.24 -3.52
C THR A 136 -26.63 -24.66 -2.98
N LEU A 137 -27.47 -24.89 -1.98
CA LEU A 137 -27.72 -26.24 -1.46
C LEU A 137 -28.85 -26.90 -2.26
N SER A 138 -28.52 -27.99 -2.94
CA SER A 138 -29.52 -28.91 -3.51
C SER A 138 -30.50 -29.34 -2.41
N GLN A 139 -31.78 -29.49 -2.76
CA GLN A 139 -32.86 -29.90 -1.85
C GLN A 139 -32.54 -31.22 -1.11
N GLU A 140 -31.69 -32.08 -1.68
CA GLU A 140 -31.19 -33.32 -1.04
C GLU A 140 -30.13 -33.09 0.05
N GLN A 141 -29.33 -32.01 -0.04
CA GLN A 141 -28.32 -31.67 0.97
C GLN A 141 -28.97 -31.03 2.20
N LYS A 142 -30.12 -30.35 2.02
CA LYS A 142 -30.89 -29.71 3.10
C LYS A 142 -31.49 -30.72 4.08
N ALA A 143 -31.67 -31.99 3.67
CA ALA A 143 -32.17 -33.06 4.52
C ALA A 143 -31.10 -33.74 5.40
N ARG A 144 -29.80 -33.49 5.15
CA ARG A 144 -28.67 -34.11 5.88
C ARG A 144 -27.97 -33.16 6.86
N VAL A 145 -28.29 -31.87 6.84
CA VAL A 145 -27.66 -30.87 7.73
C VAL A 145 -28.55 -30.69 8.96
N PRO A 146 -27.99 -30.82 10.19
CA PRO A 146 -28.72 -30.50 11.42
C PRO A 146 -29.33 -29.10 11.34
N GLN A 147 -30.62 -28.97 11.63
CA GLN A 147 -31.36 -27.70 11.55
C GLN A 147 -30.69 -26.57 12.35
N VAL A 148 -30.04 -26.91 13.47
CA VAL A 148 -29.26 -25.98 14.30
C VAL A 148 -28.11 -25.31 13.53
N LEU A 149 -27.47 -26.01 12.61
CA LEU A 149 -26.42 -25.44 11.75
C LEU A 149 -27.00 -24.54 10.67
N VAL A 150 -28.17 -24.87 10.14
CA VAL A 150 -28.90 -24.01 9.19
C VAL A 150 -29.28 -22.70 9.88
N ASP A 151 -29.84 -22.79 11.08
CA ASP A 151 -30.27 -21.62 11.86
C ASP A 151 -29.06 -20.75 12.26
N ALA A 152 -27.95 -21.35 12.70
CA ALA A 152 -26.71 -20.65 13.02
C ALA A 152 -26.11 -19.93 11.81
N VAL A 153 -26.11 -20.58 10.63
CA VAL A 153 -25.66 -19.95 9.39
C VAL A 153 -26.55 -18.78 9.02
N THR A 154 -27.88 -18.93 9.07
CA THR A 154 -28.80 -17.81 8.79
C THR A 154 -28.64 -16.65 9.77
N SER A 155 -28.41 -16.93 11.05
CA SER A 155 -28.13 -15.89 12.04
C SER A 155 -26.83 -15.15 11.75
N LEU A 156 -25.80 -15.88 11.32
CA LEU A 156 -24.51 -15.28 10.96
C LEU A 156 -24.62 -14.45 9.67
N GLU A 157 -25.37 -14.93 8.67
CA GLU A 157 -25.68 -14.18 7.45
C GLU A 157 -26.38 -12.85 7.78
N ASN A 158 -27.42 -12.88 8.62
CA ASN A 158 -28.12 -11.67 9.05
C ASN A 158 -27.20 -10.68 9.80
N HIS A 159 -26.26 -11.21 10.60
CA HIS A 159 -25.30 -10.36 11.31
C HIS A 159 -24.30 -9.72 10.35
N VAL A 160 -23.80 -10.47 9.38
CA VAL A 160 -22.92 -9.97 8.31
C VAL A 160 -23.62 -8.89 7.50
N ASP A 161 -24.89 -9.08 7.13
CA ASP A 161 -25.67 -8.07 6.41
C ASP A 161 -25.89 -6.79 7.23
N THR A 162 -25.99 -6.92 8.55
CA THR A 162 -26.09 -5.77 9.45
C THR A 162 -24.76 -5.01 9.51
N LEU A 163 -23.65 -5.71 9.70
CA LEU A 163 -22.31 -5.12 9.70
C LEU A 163 -21.98 -4.45 8.35
N GLN A 164 -22.43 -5.01 7.23
CA GLN A 164 -22.25 -4.40 5.92
C GLN A 164 -23.01 -3.09 5.77
N ARG A 165 -24.26 -3.03 6.25
CA ARG A 165 -25.05 -1.79 6.26
C ARG A 165 -24.39 -0.73 7.13
N GLU A 166 -23.89 -1.12 8.29
CA GLU A 166 -23.15 -0.21 9.18
C GLU A 166 -21.85 0.30 8.55
N LEU A 167 -21.08 -0.57 7.91
CA LEU A 167 -19.86 -0.19 7.19
C LEU A 167 -20.17 0.81 6.06
N HIS A 168 -21.23 0.57 5.28
CA HIS A 168 -21.65 1.49 4.24
C HIS A 168 -22.12 2.84 4.80
N ALA A 169 -22.84 2.84 5.92
CA ALA A 169 -23.22 4.07 6.60
C ALA A 169 -21.99 4.84 7.09
N ALA A 170 -21.02 4.17 7.69
CA ALA A 170 -19.77 4.76 8.14
C ALA A 170 -18.95 5.35 6.97
N GLN A 171 -18.87 4.64 5.84
CA GLN A 171 -18.19 5.15 4.63
C GLN A 171 -18.89 6.39 4.06
N ARG A 172 -20.22 6.44 4.09
CA ARG A 172 -20.97 7.63 3.66
C ARG A 172 -20.66 8.82 4.56
N ILE A 173 -20.67 8.60 5.88
CA ILE A 173 -20.32 9.63 6.87
C ILE A 173 -18.90 10.14 6.64
N LEU A 174 -17.92 9.25 6.43
CA LEU A 174 -16.53 9.64 6.15
C LEU A 174 -16.39 10.49 4.88
N ARG A 175 -17.16 10.18 3.81
CA ARG A 175 -17.17 11.01 2.60
C ARG A 175 -17.78 12.39 2.85
N GLU A 176 -18.87 12.46 3.62
CA GLU A 176 -19.51 13.73 3.98
C GLU A 176 -18.54 14.60 4.81
N TYR A 177 -17.84 14.02 5.79
CA TYR A 177 -16.80 14.74 6.54
C TYR A 177 -15.61 15.15 5.68
N GLY A 178 -15.17 14.31 4.74
CA GLY A 178 -14.11 14.67 3.79
C GLY A 178 -14.48 15.89 2.94
N ALA A 179 -15.70 15.92 2.40
CA ALA A 179 -16.20 17.06 1.63
C ALA A 179 -16.33 18.34 2.48
N GLN A 180 -16.74 18.21 3.75
CA GLN A 180 -16.77 19.34 4.69
C GLN A 180 -15.36 19.89 4.97
N LEU A 181 -14.36 19.01 5.16
CA LEU A 181 -12.98 19.42 5.37
C LEU A 181 -12.42 20.15 4.15
N GLU A 182 -12.62 19.65 2.93
CA GLU A 182 -12.21 20.35 1.71
C GLU A 182 -12.86 21.74 1.58
N THR A 183 -14.12 21.86 2.00
CA THR A 183 -14.83 23.15 1.99
C THR A 183 -14.24 24.11 3.01
N GLN A 184 -13.93 23.64 4.22
CA GLN A 184 -13.27 24.45 5.25
C GLN A 184 -11.85 24.85 4.84
N GLU A 185 -11.09 23.97 4.21
CA GLU A 185 -9.73 24.27 3.73
C GLU A 185 -9.76 25.38 2.68
N LYS A 186 -10.69 25.30 1.72
CA LYS A 186 -10.90 26.39 0.74
C LYS A 186 -11.26 27.71 1.42
N GLN A 187 -12.10 27.67 2.45
CA GLN A 187 -12.47 28.86 3.21
C GLN A 187 -11.27 29.47 3.95
N ILE A 188 -10.42 28.64 4.55
CA ILE A 188 -9.18 29.08 5.21
C ILE A 188 -8.22 29.70 4.19
N GLN A 189 -8.03 29.07 3.03
CA GLN A 189 -7.20 29.62 1.96
C GLN A 189 -7.72 30.97 1.47
N GLN A 190 -9.03 31.10 1.28
CA GLN A 190 -9.65 32.36 0.88
C GLN A 190 -9.44 33.47 1.92
N LEU A 191 -9.65 33.17 3.21
CA LEU A 191 -9.39 34.09 4.31
C LEU A 191 -7.91 34.47 4.42
N SER A 192 -6.99 33.53 4.12
CA SER A 192 -5.56 33.81 4.09
C SER A 192 -5.20 34.78 2.96
N VAL A 193 -5.77 34.59 1.77
CA VAL A 193 -5.58 35.51 0.64
C VAL A 193 -6.15 36.89 0.96
N GLU A 194 -7.33 36.96 1.57
CA GLU A 194 -7.96 38.22 1.98
C GLU A 194 -7.12 38.96 3.05
N ASN A 195 -6.63 38.24 4.07
CA ASN A 195 -5.73 38.82 5.07
C ASN A 195 -4.43 39.36 4.48
N ASN A 196 -3.84 38.64 3.51
CA ASN A 196 -2.63 39.11 2.83
C ASN A 196 -2.89 40.38 2.02
N GLN A 197 -4.02 40.45 1.29
CA GLN A 197 -4.41 41.66 0.55
C GLN A 197 -4.68 42.87 1.46
N LEU A 198 -5.29 42.64 2.63
CA LEU A 198 -5.51 43.68 3.63
C LEU A 198 -4.19 44.13 4.28
N GLY A 199 -3.25 43.21 4.48
CA GLY A 199 -1.88 43.51 4.93
C GLY A 199 -1.14 44.40 3.94
N GLU A 200 -1.11 44.02 2.66
CA GLU A 200 -0.47 44.80 1.58
C GLU A 200 -1.15 46.18 1.38
N SER A 201 -2.48 46.25 1.55
CA SER A 201 -3.22 47.51 1.50
C SER A 201 -2.89 48.44 2.69
N SER A 202 -2.58 47.86 3.86
CA SER A 202 -2.20 48.60 5.06
C SER A 202 -0.74 49.07 4.98
N GLU A 203 0.15 48.24 4.42
CA GLU A 203 1.56 48.59 4.19
C GLU A 203 1.71 49.69 3.12
N SER A 204 0.80 49.72 2.14
CA SER A 204 0.71 50.80 1.15
C SER A 204 0.21 52.14 1.72
N GLN A 205 -0.28 52.18 2.97
CA GLN A 205 -0.68 53.41 3.67
C GLN A 205 0.38 53.94 4.65
N THR A 206 1.47 53.21 4.90
CA THR A 206 2.54 53.60 5.84
C THR A 206 3.83 54.03 5.13
N THR A 207 3.74 54.88 4.11
CA THR A 207 4.87 55.73 3.71
C THR A 207 4.56 57.18 4.05
N PRO A 208 5.05 57.73 5.19
CA PRO A 208 4.87 59.13 5.48
C PRO A 208 5.88 59.97 4.68
N THR A 209 5.30 60.97 4.04
CA THR A 209 5.94 62.06 3.32
C THR A 209 6.71 62.98 4.29
N GLN A 210 7.96 63.27 3.94
CA GLN A 210 8.69 64.54 4.16
C GLN A 210 8.99 65.09 5.59
N SER A 211 10.30 65.29 5.81
CA SER A 211 10.95 66.60 6.07
C SER A 211 11.65 66.83 7.44
N SER A 212 12.92 67.24 7.30
CA SER A 212 13.68 68.18 8.15
C SER A 212 14.47 67.70 9.38
N ASN A 213 15.80 67.81 9.21
CA ASN A 213 16.83 68.32 10.11
C ASN A 213 17.42 67.49 11.27
N SER A 214 18.64 67.01 10.99
CA SER A 214 19.93 67.24 11.70
C SER A 214 20.05 67.01 13.22
N HIS A 215 20.92 66.08 13.63
CA HIS A 215 22.30 66.34 14.12
C HIS A 215 22.79 65.22 15.09
N LEU A 216 24.00 64.67 14.80
CA LEU A 216 24.99 64.02 15.71
C LEU A 216 24.58 62.71 16.47
N GLN A 217 25.40 61.68 16.66
CA GLN A 217 26.83 61.39 16.43
C GLN A 217 27.08 59.91 16.80
N GLU A 218 28.01 59.23 16.09
CA GLU A 218 28.91 58.11 16.50
C GLU A 218 28.34 56.86 17.23
N ALA A 219 28.85 55.63 17.10
CA ALA A 219 29.90 54.99 16.32
C ALA A 219 29.81 53.46 16.57
N ALA A 220 30.62 52.71 15.81
CA ALA A 220 31.14 51.37 16.07
C ALA A 220 30.27 50.17 15.62
N THR A 221 30.69 49.52 14.53
CA THR A 221 31.39 48.19 14.48
C THR A 221 30.41 47.06 14.17
N SER A 222 30.61 46.10 13.27
CA SER A 222 31.68 45.76 12.33
C SER A 222 31.12 44.73 11.33
N GLN A 223 31.64 44.76 10.10
CA GLN A 223 32.01 43.65 9.19
C GLN A 223 31.20 42.33 9.21
N SER A 224 30.71 41.92 8.04
CA SER A 224 31.35 40.81 7.29
C SER A 224 30.88 40.77 5.83
N ASP A 225 31.84 41.01 4.93
CA ASP A 225 31.99 40.40 3.60
C ASP A 225 31.96 38.85 3.73
N SER A 226 31.59 37.99 2.77
CA SER A 226 31.63 38.07 1.31
C SER A 226 30.89 36.84 0.70
N PRO A 227 30.76 36.75 -0.64
CA PRO A 227 29.83 35.87 -1.37
C PRO A 227 30.48 34.60 -1.96
N THR A 228 29.68 33.65 -2.44
CA THR A 228 30.11 32.56 -3.37
C THR A 228 28.85 32.08 -4.11
N GLU A 229 28.65 32.44 -5.38
CA GLU A 229 29.10 31.77 -6.63
C GLU A 229 28.48 30.40 -6.90
N GLU A 230 27.99 30.30 -8.14
CA GLU A 230 27.29 29.24 -8.83
C GLU A 230 28.16 27.99 -9.03
N THR A 231 27.56 26.79 -9.01
CA THR A 231 27.72 25.83 -10.12
C THR A 231 26.66 24.72 -10.03
N ASP A 232 25.96 24.55 -11.15
CA ASP A 232 25.02 23.50 -11.48
C ASP A 232 25.69 22.14 -11.77
N GLU A 233 24.83 21.12 -11.88
CA GLU A 233 25.03 19.78 -12.49
C GLU A 233 25.41 18.62 -11.55
N GLU A 234 24.40 17.95 -10.96
CA GLU A 234 23.87 16.66 -11.44
C GLU A 234 22.70 16.15 -10.55
N ASP A 235 21.47 16.41 -11.01
CA ASP A 235 20.29 15.54 -10.82
C ASP A 235 20.65 14.12 -11.33
N ILE A 236 20.19 12.98 -10.81
CA ILE A 236 18.81 12.47 -10.86
C ILE A 236 18.63 11.32 -9.80
N ASN A 237 19.26 11.38 -8.62
CA ASN A 237 19.22 10.22 -7.68
C ASN A 237 18.86 10.51 -6.21
N THR A 238 18.57 11.76 -5.87
CA THR A 238 18.24 12.17 -4.49
C THR A 238 16.74 12.32 -4.25
N GLU A 239 15.93 12.57 -5.29
CA GLU A 239 14.49 12.82 -5.13
C GLU A 239 13.70 11.53 -4.77
N THR A 240 14.08 10.37 -5.32
CA THR A 240 13.45 9.08 -4.97
C THR A 240 13.86 8.55 -3.60
N GLN A 241 15.04 8.92 -3.10
CA GLN A 241 15.46 8.58 -1.73
C GLN A 241 14.82 9.52 -0.68
N SER A 242 14.58 10.78 -1.06
CA SER A 242 13.94 11.78 -0.19
C SER A 242 12.45 11.47 0.07
N LEU A 243 11.72 11.04 -0.95
CA LEU A 243 10.29 10.67 -0.83
C LEU A 243 10.07 9.47 0.10
N PHE A 244 11.00 8.52 0.14
CA PHE A 244 10.91 7.35 1.02
C PHE A 244 11.28 7.68 2.49
N GLN A 245 12.24 8.58 2.72
CA GLN A 245 12.55 9.05 4.09
C GLN A 245 11.43 9.89 4.70
N GLN A 246 10.64 10.60 3.89
CA GLN A 246 9.49 11.37 4.36
C GLN A 246 8.30 10.47 4.75
N PHE A 247 8.14 9.30 4.10
CA PHE A 247 7.12 8.29 4.44
C PHE A 247 7.36 7.62 5.82
N MET A 248 8.63 7.38 6.18
CA MET A 248 8.97 6.77 7.48
C MET A 248 8.81 7.74 8.66
N LYS A 249 8.87 9.05 8.42
CA LYS A 249 8.74 10.06 9.49
C LYS A 249 7.28 10.40 9.85
N SER A 250 6.33 10.28 8.91
CA SER A 250 4.90 10.55 9.21
C SER A 250 4.19 9.40 9.94
N SER A 251 4.78 8.20 9.93
CA SER A 251 4.19 7.00 10.55
C SER A 251 4.49 6.85 12.05
N ARG A 252 5.19 7.81 12.67
CA ARG A 252 5.59 7.78 14.09
C ARG A 252 4.91 8.84 14.98
N SER A 253 3.94 9.59 14.46
CA SER A 253 3.13 10.50 15.28
C SER A 253 1.64 10.16 15.17
N SER A 254 1.22 9.09 15.83
CA SER A 254 -0.10 8.89 16.44
C SER A 254 -0.07 7.64 17.31
#